data_AF-A0AB34GTA8-F1
#
_entry.id   AF-A0AB34GTA8-F1
#
_cell.length_a   1.000
_cell.length_b   1.000
_cell.length_c   1.000
_cell.angle_alpha   90.00
_cell.angle_beta   90.00
_cell.angle_gamma   90.00
#
_symmetry.space_group_name_H-M   'P 1'
#
loop_
_entity.id
_entity.type
_entity.pdbx_description
1 polymer ?
#
loop_
_entity_poly.entity_id
_entity_poly.type
_entity_poly.pdbx_seq_one_letter_code
_entity_poly.pdbx_strand_id
1 'polypeptide(L)'
;RALSQDDQDDIHLKLEDIIQLTDCPKAECFETLSAMELAEQITLLDHIVFRSIPYEEFLGQGWMKLDKNERTPYIMKTSQHFNDVSN
;
A
#
# COMPACT_ATOMS: atom_id res chain seq x y z
N ARG A 1 -7.98 23.00 10.96
CA ARG A 1 -7.08 23.35 9.84
C ARG A 1 -7.21 22.18 8.86
N ALA A 2 -8.13 22.29 7.90
CA ALA A 2 -8.28 21.27 6.86
C ALA A 2 -6.99 21.27 6.04
N LEU A 3 -6.38 20.10 5.87
CA LEU A 3 -5.26 19.92 4.95
C LEU A 3 -5.84 20.20 3.55
N SER A 4 -5.50 21.34 2.96
CA SER A 4 -6.02 21.67 1.64
C SER A 4 -5.42 20.74 0.61
N GLN A 5 -6.28 20.38 -0.33
CA GLN A 5 -6.16 19.32 -1.32
C GLN A 5 -5.33 19.79 -2.52
N ASP A 6 -4.42 20.75 -2.30
CA ASP A 6 -3.70 21.46 -3.33
C ASP A 6 -2.28 20.89 -3.36
N ASP A 7 -2.06 19.92 -4.26
CA ASP A 7 -0.80 19.40 -4.83
C ASP A 7 -0.85 17.85 -4.96
N GLN A 8 -1.91 17.32 -5.59
CA GLN A 8 -2.08 15.88 -5.79
C GLN A 8 -2.12 15.48 -7.28
N ASP A 9 -1.34 16.18 -8.12
CA ASP A 9 -1.05 15.78 -9.51
C ASP A 9 0.33 15.09 -9.64
N ASP A 10 0.92 14.66 -8.52
CA ASP A 10 2.13 13.83 -8.52
C ASP A 10 1.75 12.39 -8.88
N ILE A 11 1.95 12.04 -10.16
CA ILE A 11 2.05 10.68 -10.73
C ILE A 11 1.43 9.62 -9.80
N HIS A 12 0.11 9.44 -9.90
CA HIS A 12 -0.63 8.45 -9.12
C HIS A 12 -0.33 7.03 -9.65
N LEU A 13 0.86 6.52 -9.35
CA LEU A 13 1.20 5.12 -9.57
C LEU A 13 0.31 4.27 -8.65
N LYS A 14 -0.60 3.48 -9.21
CA LYS A 14 -1.47 2.61 -8.42
C LYS A 14 -0.91 1.18 -8.38
N LEU A 15 -1.33 0.42 -7.38
CA LEU A 15 -0.86 -0.96 -7.23
C LEU A 15 -1.26 -1.83 -8.43
N GLU A 16 -2.44 -1.57 -9.02
CA GLU A 16 -2.89 -2.23 -10.24
C GLU A 16 -1.99 -1.98 -11.46
N ASP A 17 -1.32 -0.82 -11.52
CA ASP A 17 -0.41 -0.47 -12.62
C ASP A 17 0.89 -1.26 -12.48
N ILE A 18 1.38 -1.45 -11.25
CA ILE A 18 2.57 -2.28 -10.97
C ILE A 18 2.31 -3.74 -11.29
N ILE A 19 1.15 -4.28 -10.88
CA ILE A 19 0.80 -5.67 -11.13
C ILE A 19 0.78 -5.96 -12.64
N GLN A 20 0.24 -5.05 -13.47
CA GLN A 20 0.22 -5.19 -14.93
C GLN A 20 1.63 -5.14 -15.57
N LEU A 21 2.60 -4.51 -14.92
CA LEU A 21 3.98 -4.43 -15.42
C LEU A 21 4.78 -5.72 -15.19
N THR A 22 4.28 -6.66 -14.38
CA THR A 22 5.00 -7.90 -14.03
C THR A 22 4.99 -8.98 -15.11
N ASP A 23 4.37 -8.75 -16.27
CA ASP A 23 4.42 -9.65 -17.45
C ASP A 23 5.81 -9.72 -18.13
N CYS A 24 6.86 -9.22 -17.48
CA CYS A 24 8.23 -9.27 -17.98
C CYS A 24 8.81 -10.70 -17.88
N PRO A 25 9.30 -11.30 -18.98
CA PRO A 25 9.84 -12.67 -18.97
C PRO A 25 11.20 -12.82 -18.24
N LYS A 26 11.74 -11.74 -17.67
CA LYS A 26 12.98 -11.72 -16.88
C LYS A 26 12.64 -11.36 -15.44
N ALA A 27 12.05 -12.30 -14.70
CA ALA A 27 12.09 -12.22 -13.25
C ALA A 27 13.55 -12.43 -12.83
N GLU A 28 14.23 -11.37 -12.42
CA GLU A 28 15.49 -11.52 -11.68
C GLU A 28 15.20 -12.34 -10.41
N CYS A 29 16.08 -13.28 -10.08
CA CYS A 29 15.89 -14.08 -8.88
C CYS A 29 16.12 -13.19 -7.65
N PHE A 30 15.37 -13.38 -6.56
CA PHE A 30 15.62 -12.66 -5.30
C PHE A 30 17.08 -12.77 -4.84
N GLU A 31 17.76 -13.84 -5.21
CA GLU A 31 19.17 -14.11 -4.93
C GLU A 31 20.14 -13.15 -5.64
N THR A 32 19.73 -12.48 -6.72
CA THR A 32 20.56 -11.53 -7.47
C THR A 32 20.39 -10.09 -7.04
N LEU A 33 19.37 -9.79 -6.23
CA LEU A 33 19.09 -8.44 -5.73
C LEU A 33 19.80 -8.19 -4.40
N SER A 34 20.32 -6.98 -4.23
CA SER A 34 20.86 -6.55 -2.94
C SER A 34 19.73 -6.32 -1.93
N ALA A 35 20.09 -6.38 -0.64
CA ALA A 35 19.15 -6.08 0.44
C ALA A 35 18.57 -4.64 0.35
N MET A 36 19.34 -3.68 -0.19
CA MET A 36 18.87 -2.32 -0.38
C MET A 36 17.80 -2.25 -1.47
N GLU A 37 18.03 -2.89 -2.62
CA GLU A 37 17.06 -2.92 -3.72
C GLU A 37 15.75 -3.58 -3.27
N LEU A 38 15.83 -4.69 -2.53
CA LEU A 38 14.65 -5.33 -1.94
C LEU A 38 13.92 -4.39 -0.97
N ALA A 39 14.66 -3.70 -0.09
CA ALA A 39 14.07 -2.75 0.86
C ALA A 39 13.39 -1.56 0.15
N GLU A 40 13.98 -1.04 -0.92
CA GLU A 40 13.41 0.03 -1.73
C GLU A 40 12.10 -0.41 -2.39
N GLN A 41 12.06 -1.62 -2.97
CA GLN A 41 10.83 -2.14 -3.60
C GLN A 41 9.72 -2.38 -2.57
N ILE A 42 10.04 -2.95 -1.41
CA ILE A 42 9.08 -3.13 -0.31
C ILE A 42 8.55 -1.76 0.14
N THR A 43 9.44 -0.79 0.37
CA THR A 43 9.07 0.56 0.81
C THR A 43 8.16 1.26 -0.20
N LEU A 44 8.45 1.11 -1.51
CA LEU A 44 7.62 1.68 -2.57
C LEU A 44 6.21 1.09 -2.56
N LEU A 45 6.10 -0.23 -2.45
CA LEU A 45 4.80 -0.91 -2.36
C LEU A 45 4.01 -0.48 -1.12
N ASP A 46 4.67 -0.41 0.04
CA ASP A 46 4.07 0.07 1.29
C ASP A 46 3.55 1.51 1.15
N HIS A 47 4.34 2.39 0.52
CA HIS A 47 3.94 3.77 0.29
C HIS A 47 2.67 3.87 -0.58
N ILE A 48 2.60 3.11 -1.68
CA ILE A 48 1.46 3.11 -2.60
C ILE A 48 0.20 2.61 -1.88
N VAL A 49 0.31 1.52 -1.13
CA VAL A 49 -0.81 0.98 -0.35
C VAL A 49 -1.25 1.98 0.72
N PHE A 50 -0.33 2.56 1.47
CA PHE A 50 -0.66 3.50 2.55
C PHE A 50 -1.34 4.77 2.01
N ARG A 51 -0.84 5.31 0.89
CA ARG A 51 -1.40 6.49 0.23
C ARG A 51 -2.81 6.24 -0.34
N SER A 52 -3.16 4.98 -0.63
CA SER A 52 -4.48 4.60 -1.13
C SER A 52 -5.58 4.61 -0.05
N ILE A 53 -5.20 4.62 1.23
CA ILE A 53 -6.15 4.60 2.34
C ILE A 53 -6.75 6.00 2.52
N PRO A 54 -8.09 6.17 2.47
CA PRO A 54 -8.73 7.45 2.74
C PRO A 54 -8.38 7.94 4.15
N TYR A 55 -8.01 9.22 4.29
CA TYR A 55 -7.55 9.76 5.58
C TYR A 55 -8.64 9.65 6.66
N GLU A 56 -9.91 9.61 6.25
CA GLU A 56 -11.07 9.43 7.11
C GLU A 56 -11.06 8.11 7.88
N GLU A 57 -10.48 7.05 7.30
CA GLU A 57 -10.36 5.75 7.98
C GLU A 57 -9.41 5.80 9.18
N PHE A 58 -8.45 6.73 9.17
CA PHE A 58 -7.53 6.92 10.29
C PHE A 58 -8.16 7.70 11.46
N LEU A 59 -9.38 8.23 11.29
CA LEU A 59 -10.06 8.99 12.33
C LEU A 59 -10.82 8.08 13.29
N GLY A 60 -10.85 8.46 14.58
CA GLY A 60 -11.69 7.80 15.58
C GLY A 60 -11.34 6.34 15.90
N GLN A 61 -10.20 5.84 15.43
CA GLN A 61 -9.72 4.47 15.67
C GLN A 61 -10.72 3.40 15.20
N GLY A 62 -11.34 3.60 14.04
CA GLY A 62 -12.38 2.70 13.50
C GLY A 62 -11.91 1.25 13.34
N TRP A 63 -10.63 1.04 13.01
CA TRP A 63 -10.03 -0.29 12.84
C TRP A 63 -9.99 -1.14 14.12
N MET A 64 -10.14 -0.52 15.29
CA MET A 64 -10.20 -1.21 16.58
C MET A 64 -11.63 -1.53 17.04
N LYS A 65 -12.65 -1.16 16.26
CA LYS A 65 -14.06 -1.36 16.62
C LYS A 65 -14.60 -2.69 16.09
N LEU A 66 -15.77 -3.09 16.58
CA LEU A 66 -16.45 -4.33 16.17
C LEU A 66 -16.83 -4.31 14.67
N ASP A 67 -17.22 -3.14 14.18
CA ASP A 67 -17.61 -2.85 12.80
C ASP A 67 -16.44 -2.34 11.94
N LYS A 68 -15.20 -2.71 12.29
CA LYS A 68 -13.96 -2.28 11.59
C LYS A 68 -13.96 -2.53 10.08
N ASN A 69 -14.57 -3.62 9.61
CA ASN A 69 -14.63 -3.95 8.18
C ASN A 69 -15.54 -2.99 7.40
N GLU A 70 -16.53 -2.38 8.06
CA GLU A 70 -17.43 -1.40 7.47
C GLU A 70 -16.86 0.02 7.61
N ARG A 71 -16.23 0.33 8.75
CA ARG A 71 -15.68 1.67 9.05
C ARG A 71 -14.36 1.96 8.37
N THR A 72 -13.49 0.96 8.29
CA THR A 72 -12.12 1.12 7.79
C THR A 72 -11.75 0.00 6.81
N PRO A 73 -12.51 -0.18 5.72
CA PRO A 73 -12.30 -1.27 4.77
C PRO A 73 -10.90 -1.28 4.15
N TYR A 74 -10.31 -0.12 3.84
CA TYR A 74 -8.98 -0.05 3.24
C TYR A 74 -7.88 -0.39 4.24
N ILE A 75 -7.94 0.13 5.48
CA ILE A 75 -7.00 -0.25 6.56
C ILE A 75 -7.06 -1.77 6.83
N MET A 76 -8.27 -2.34 6.86
CA MET A 76 -8.46 -3.78 7.08
C MET A 76 -7.86 -4.61 5.95
N LYS A 77 -8.05 -4.21 4.69
CA LYS A 77 -7.47 -4.89 3.52
C LYS A 77 -5.94 -4.84 3.53
N THR A 78 -5.36 -3.67 3.82
CA THR A 78 -3.91 -3.50 3.95
C THR A 78 -3.33 -4.38 5.04
N SER A 79 -3.97 -4.40 6.22
CA SER A 79 -3.53 -5.24 7.34
C SER A 79 -3.57 -6.73 7.01
N GLN A 80 -4.61 -7.17 6.28
CA GLN A 80 -4.71 -8.55 5.82
C GLN A 80 -3.60 -8.90 4.83
N HIS A 81 -3.34 -8.04 3.85
CA HIS A 81 -2.27 -8.24 2.88
C HIS A 81 -0.90 -8.39 3.56
N PHE A 82 -0.60 -7.55 4.55
CA PHE A 82 0.63 -7.66 5.34
C PHE A 82 0.73 -9.02 6.05
N ASN A 83 -0.37 -9.50 6.65
CA ASN A 83 -0.40 -10.80 7.31
C ASN A 83 -0.21 -11.96 6.32
N ASP A 84 -0.74 -11.84 5.10
CA ASP A 84 -0.62 -12.85 4.06
C ASP A 84 0.80 -12.92 3.50
N VAL A 85 1.50 -11.79 3.38
CA VAL A 85 2.91 -11.73 2.96
C VAL A 85 3.86 -12.22 4.05
N SER A 86 3.46 -12.08 5.32
CA SER A 86 4.28 -12.46 6.47
C SER A 86 4.21 -13.95 6.84
N ASN A 87 3.22 -14.71 6.35
CA ASN A 87 3.03 -16.15 6.61
C ASN A 87 3.46 -17.00 5.41
#